data_AF-A0A1B0EZU0-F1
#
_entry.id   AF-A0A1B0EZU0-F1
#
_cell.length_a   1.000
_cell.length_b   1.000
_cell.length_c   1.000
_cell.angle_alpha   90.00
_cell.angle_beta   90.00
_cell.angle_gamma   90.00
#
_symmetry.space_group_name_H-M   'P 1'
#
loop_
_entity.id
_entity.type
_entity.pdbx_description
1 polymer ?
#
loop_
_entity_poly.entity_id
_entity_poly.type
_entity_poly.pdbx_seq_one_letter_code
_entity_poly.pdbx_strand_id
1 'polypeptide(L)'
;MNDDMKLQAFTLKTFSFDGAHTGDNIAREVKTVLLEFGWTNQTVVCVSDGGSNMIKAFTKVLKFPRQECVAHGLHRLVVHDFIDHPSQSALKNIITKLKQINQKIIYKKVKLEEDYARDEEKKLFQELVNVATRI
;
A
#
# COMPACT_ATOMS: atom_id res chain seq x y z
N MET A 1 -17.91 20.37 -27.11
CA MET A 1 -17.42 19.01 -26.77
C MET A 1 -18.64 18.14 -26.60
N ASN A 2 -18.79 17.07 -27.38
CA ASN A 2 -19.89 16.12 -27.18
C ASN A 2 -19.73 15.46 -25.81
N ASP A 3 -20.84 15.31 -25.10
CA ASP A 3 -20.89 14.61 -23.81
C ASP A 3 -20.48 13.13 -23.90
N ASP A 4 -20.34 12.59 -25.11
CA ASP A 4 -19.96 11.21 -25.43
C ASP A 4 -18.45 10.92 -25.30
N MET A 5 -17.58 11.93 -25.15
CA MET A 5 -16.12 11.74 -24.99
C MET A 5 -15.65 12.01 -23.56
N LYS A 6 -16.34 11.41 -22.58
CA LYS A 6 -15.95 11.48 -21.18
C LYS A 6 -15.16 10.24 -20.78
N LEU A 7 -13.97 10.44 -20.21
CA LEU A 7 -13.23 9.36 -19.57
C LEU A 7 -14.03 8.87 -18.35
N GLN A 8 -14.28 7.58 -18.31
CA GLN A 8 -14.92 6.93 -17.17
C GLN A 8 -13.91 6.07 -16.42
N ALA A 9 -14.02 6.04 -15.10
CA ALA A 9 -13.19 5.24 -14.23
C ALA A 9 -14.09 4.40 -13.32
N PHE A 10 -13.92 3.08 -13.37
CA PHE A 10 -14.67 2.14 -12.55
C PHE A 10 -13.72 1.11 -11.96
N THR A 11 -13.96 0.75 -10.70
CA THR A 11 -13.28 -0.37 -10.06
C THR A 11 -14.06 -1.64 -10.35
N LEU A 12 -13.44 -2.58 -11.06
CA LEU A 12 -14.09 -3.87 -11.37
C LEU A 12 -14.05 -4.83 -10.19
N LYS A 13 -12.90 -4.91 -9.51
CA LYS A 13 -12.71 -5.81 -8.37
C LYS A 13 -11.59 -5.32 -7.46
N THR A 14 -11.71 -5.65 -6.19
CA THR A 14 -10.64 -5.62 -5.19
C THR A 14 -10.79 -6.90 -4.38
N PHE A 15 -9.70 -7.64 -4.18
CA PHE A 15 -9.75 -8.93 -3.52
C PHE A 15 -8.45 -9.21 -2.76
N SER A 16 -8.55 -10.01 -1.71
CA SER A 16 -7.38 -10.62 -1.08
C SER A 16 -6.81 -11.68 -2.00
N PHE A 17 -5.51 -11.64 -2.23
CA PHE A 17 -4.84 -12.61 -3.07
C PHE A 17 -4.20 -13.68 -2.18
N ASP A 18 -4.89 -14.80 -2.05
CA ASP A 18 -4.44 -15.93 -1.25
C ASP A 18 -3.37 -16.74 -2.02
N GLY A 19 -2.31 -17.13 -1.32
CA GLY A 19 -1.20 -17.88 -1.90
C GLY A 19 -0.16 -17.02 -2.62
N ALA A 20 0.63 -17.65 -3.50
CA ALA A 20 1.77 -16.98 -4.13
C ALA A 20 1.34 -16.03 -5.27
N HIS A 21 1.86 -14.80 -5.23
CA HIS A 21 1.64 -13.75 -6.25
C HIS A 21 2.49 -13.96 -7.50
N THR A 22 2.48 -15.17 -8.07
CA THR A 22 3.18 -15.48 -9.31
C THR A 22 2.48 -14.82 -10.50
N GLY A 23 3.21 -14.56 -11.58
CA GLY A 23 2.62 -13.97 -12.78
C GLY A 23 1.48 -14.81 -13.40
N ASP A 24 1.55 -16.14 -13.28
CA ASP A 24 0.51 -17.04 -13.81
C ASP A 24 -0.78 -16.95 -12.99
N ASN A 25 -0.65 -16.90 -11.66
CA ASN A 25 -1.80 -16.74 -10.77
C ASN A 25 -2.47 -15.38 -10.97
N ILE A 26 -1.68 -14.30 -11.06
CA ILE A 26 -2.19 -12.94 -11.32
C ILE A 26 -2.94 -12.90 -12.65
N ALA A 27 -2.37 -13.47 -13.71
CA ALA A 27 -3.01 -13.52 -15.01
C ALA A 27 -4.34 -14.26 -14.98
N ARG A 28 -4.41 -15.39 -14.25
CA ARG A 28 -5.64 -16.15 -14.05
C ARG A 28 -6.71 -15.30 -13.38
N GLU A 29 -6.41 -14.64 -12.27
CA GLU A 29 -7.39 -13.82 -11.56
C GLU A 29 -7.89 -12.66 -12.42
N VAL A 30 -6.99 -11.94 -13.11
CA VAL A 30 -7.38 -10.86 -14.04
C VAL A 30 -8.31 -11.39 -15.12
N LYS A 31 -8.00 -12.55 -15.71
CA LYS A 31 -8.84 -13.17 -16.74
C LYS A 31 -10.23 -13.53 -16.20
N THR A 32 -10.31 -14.05 -14.98
CA THR A 32 -11.59 -14.33 -14.31
C THR A 32 -12.42 -13.05 -14.16
N VAL A 33 -11.82 -11.96 -13.69
CA VAL A 33 -12.52 -10.67 -13.57
C VAL A 33 -13.02 -10.18 -14.92
N LEU A 34 -12.20 -10.23 -15.97
CA LEU A 34 -12.64 -9.79 -17.31
C LEU A 34 -13.81 -10.65 -17.83
N LEU A 35 -13.79 -11.95 -17.58
CA LEU A 35 -14.89 -12.86 -17.96
C LEU A 35 -16.18 -12.58 -17.17
N GLU A 36 -16.09 -12.29 -15.87
CA GLU A 36 -17.24 -11.90 -15.03
C GLU A 36 -18.00 -10.70 -15.60
N PHE A 37 -17.28 -9.77 -16.25
CA PHE A 37 -17.86 -8.59 -16.90
C PHE A 37 -18.17 -8.78 -18.39
N GLY A 38 -18.01 -9.99 -18.92
CA GLY A 38 -18.27 -10.30 -20.34
C GLY A 38 -17.26 -9.68 -21.31
N TRP A 39 -16.05 -9.36 -20.85
CA TRP A 39 -15.02 -8.72 -21.66
C TRP A 39 -14.07 -9.75 -22.28
N THR A 40 -14.43 -10.25 -23.46
CA THR A 40 -13.66 -11.27 -24.19
C THR A 40 -12.89 -10.73 -25.39
N ASN A 41 -13.35 -9.63 -26.01
CA ASN A 41 -12.85 -9.12 -27.30
C ASN A 41 -12.44 -7.64 -27.27
N GLN A 42 -12.27 -7.07 -26.08
CA GLN A 42 -11.89 -5.68 -25.89
C GLN A 42 -10.37 -5.54 -25.92
N THR A 43 -9.90 -4.45 -26.53
CA THR A 43 -8.49 -4.07 -26.44
C THR A 43 -8.21 -3.55 -25.03
N VAL A 44 -7.43 -4.31 -24.26
CA VAL A 44 -7.03 -3.95 -22.91
C VAL A 44 -5.58 -3.48 -22.94
N VAL A 45 -5.32 -2.27 -22.42
CA VAL A 45 -3.98 -1.80 -22.09
C VAL A 45 -3.83 -1.81 -20.57
N CYS A 46 -2.77 -2.43 -20.09
CA CYS A 46 -2.48 -2.49 -18.67
C CYS A 46 -1.52 -1.37 -18.26
N VAL A 47 -1.81 -0.70 -17.16
CA VAL A 47 -0.84 0.14 -16.43
C VAL A 47 -0.56 -0.55 -15.10
N SER A 48 0.69 -0.96 -14.87
CA SER A 48 1.10 -1.64 -13.63
C SER A 48 2.46 -1.16 -13.14
N ASP A 49 2.80 -1.47 -11.88
CA ASP A 49 4.18 -1.33 -11.41
C ASP A 49 5.16 -2.24 -12.19
N GLY A 50 6.45 -2.04 -11.91
CA GLY A 50 7.57 -2.77 -12.51
C GLY A 50 7.86 -4.14 -11.88
N GLY A 51 6.96 -4.68 -11.06
CA GLY A 51 7.14 -5.99 -10.42
C GLY A 51 7.28 -7.10 -11.46
N SER A 52 8.26 -7.99 -11.28
CA SER A 52 8.55 -9.06 -12.24
C SER A 52 7.36 -9.96 -12.54
N ASN A 53 6.56 -10.29 -11.52
CA ASN A 53 5.34 -11.08 -11.66
C ASN A 53 4.22 -10.31 -12.39
N MET A 54 4.09 -8.99 -12.17
CA MET A 54 3.16 -8.15 -12.94
C MET A 54 3.55 -8.10 -14.41
N ILE A 55 4.84 -7.88 -14.70
CA ILE A 55 5.37 -7.89 -16.06
C ILE A 55 5.10 -9.25 -16.72
N LYS A 56 5.38 -10.36 -16.04
CA LYS A 56 5.11 -11.71 -16.56
C LYS A 56 3.61 -11.91 -16.84
N ALA A 57 2.74 -11.58 -15.89
CA ALA A 57 1.29 -11.75 -16.02
C ALA A 57 0.75 -11.04 -17.28
N PHE A 58 1.04 -9.75 -17.43
CA PHE A 58 0.46 -8.95 -18.51
C PHE A 58 1.15 -9.17 -19.85
N THR A 59 2.48 -9.23 -19.90
CA THR A 59 3.20 -9.26 -21.18
C THR A 59 3.41 -10.66 -21.74
N LYS A 60 3.54 -11.69 -20.88
CA LYS A 60 3.87 -13.06 -21.31
C LYS A 60 2.64 -13.97 -21.31
N VAL A 61 1.81 -13.90 -20.27
CA VAL A 61 0.66 -14.80 -20.10
C VAL A 61 -0.57 -14.24 -20.81
N LEU A 62 -1.01 -13.02 -20.44
CA LEU A 62 -2.18 -12.36 -21.04
C LEU A 62 -1.89 -11.72 -22.39
N LYS A 63 -0.63 -11.38 -22.66
CA LYS A 63 -0.17 -10.68 -23.87
C LYS A 63 -0.88 -9.33 -24.10
N PHE A 64 -1.23 -8.64 -23.02
CA PHE A 64 -1.75 -7.28 -23.10
C PHE A 64 -0.60 -6.28 -23.26
N PRO A 65 -0.75 -5.24 -24.10
CA PRO A 65 0.14 -4.10 -24.07
C PRO A 65 0.23 -3.55 -22.65
N ARG A 66 1.46 -3.40 -22.13
CA ARG A 66 1.72 -2.89 -20.80
C ARG A 66 2.47 -1.56 -20.88
N GLN A 67 1.99 -0.59 -20.11
CA GLN A 67 2.69 0.64 -19.78
C GLN A 67 3.14 0.60 -18.32
N GLU A 68 4.30 1.16 -18.05
CA GLU A 68 4.78 1.28 -16.68
C GLU A 68 3.98 2.35 -15.93
N CYS A 69 3.69 2.09 -14.66
CA CYS A 69 3.08 3.10 -13.80
C CYS A 69 4.03 4.29 -13.61
N VAL A 70 3.61 5.46 -14.09
CA VAL A 70 4.38 6.71 -13.98
C VAL A 70 4.68 7.06 -12.52
N ALA A 71 3.73 6.86 -11.61
CA ALA A 71 3.93 7.15 -10.19
C ALA A 71 5.04 6.27 -9.59
N HIS A 72 5.07 4.98 -9.95
CA HIS A 72 6.12 4.08 -9.51
C HIS A 72 7.46 4.41 -10.17
N GLY A 73 7.45 4.77 -11.45
CA GLY A 73 8.64 5.25 -12.16
C GLY A 73 9.25 6.50 -11.50
N LEU A 74 8.42 7.48 -11.14
CA LEU A 74 8.84 8.68 -10.43
C LEU A 74 9.39 8.36 -9.04
N HIS A 75 8.74 7.44 -8.31
CA HIS A 75 9.25 6.98 -7.02
C HIS A 75 10.65 6.37 -7.16
N ARG A 76 10.87 5.50 -8.16
CA ARG A 76 12.19 4.91 -8.43
C ARG A 76 13.22 5.98 -8.77
N LEU A 77 12.86 6.95 -9.62
CA LEU A 77 13.74 8.06 -9.97
C LEU A 77 14.18 8.86 -8.73
N VAL A 78 13.23 9.26 -7.89
CA VAL A 78 13.53 10.10 -6.72
C VAL A 78 14.28 9.30 -5.65
N VAL A 79 13.83 8.09 -5.34
CA VAL A 79 14.35 7.31 -4.22
C VAL A 79 15.63 6.58 -4.60
N HIS A 80 15.61 5.82 -5.70
CA HIS A 80 16.72 4.94 -6.06
C HIS A 80 17.75 5.65 -6.92
N ASP A 81 17.33 6.42 -7.91
CA ASP A 81 18.28 7.04 -8.85
C ASP A 81 18.88 8.33 -8.28
N PHE A 82 18.16 9.04 -7.40
CA PHE A 82 18.63 10.28 -6.77
C PHE A 82 19.06 10.10 -5.30
N ILE A 83 18.13 9.76 -4.39
CA ILE A 83 18.46 9.70 -2.94
C ILE A 83 19.47 8.60 -2.63
N ASP A 84 19.34 7.42 -3.25
CA ASP A 84 20.25 6.30 -3.03
C ASP A 84 21.58 6.44 -3.78
N HIS A 85 21.71 7.45 -4.66
CA HIS A 85 22.94 7.67 -5.42
C HIS A 85 24.12 7.99 -4.48
N PRO A 86 25.33 7.43 -4.71
CA PRO A 86 26.48 7.63 -3.83
C PRO A 86 26.84 9.11 -3.57
N SER A 87 26.62 9.98 -4.56
CA SER A 87 26.85 11.43 -4.41
C SER A 87 25.92 12.10 -3.41
N GLN A 88 24.76 11.51 -3.11
CA GLN A 88 23.76 12.02 -2.15
C GLN A 88 23.87 11.36 -0.76
N SER A 89 25.00 10.70 -0.45
CA SER A 89 25.21 9.98 0.81
C SER A 89 24.91 10.83 2.07
N ALA A 90 25.27 12.11 2.07
CA ALA A 90 24.95 13.02 3.17
C ALA A 90 23.43 13.20 3.37
N LEU A 91 22.70 13.45 2.29
CA LEU A 91 21.23 13.57 2.30
C LEU A 91 20.58 12.25 2.76
N LYS A 92 21.03 11.12 2.21
CA LYS A 92 20.56 9.78 2.60
C LYS A 92 20.75 9.50 4.09
N ASN A 93 21.89 9.91 4.65
CA ASN A 93 22.16 9.78 6.09
C ASN A 93 21.20 10.61 6.94
N ILE A 94 20.88 11.85 6.51
CA ILE A 94 19.90 12.70 7.20
C ILE A 94 18.52 12.06 7.16
N ILE A 95 18.04 11.63 5.98
CA ILE A 95 16.74 10.97 5.81
C ILE A 95 16.65 9.72 6.68
N THR A 96 17.72 8.93 6.75
CA THR A 96 17.77 7.71 7.59
C THR A 96 17.63 8.05 9.08
N LYS A 97 18.35 9.07 9.57
CA LYS A 97 18.23 9.53 10.96
C LYS A 97 16.82 10.04 11.27
N LEU A 98 16.22 10.82 10.36
CA LEU A 98 14.85 11.32 10.52
C LEU A 98 13.84 10.17 10.59
N LYS A 99 13.97 9.15 9.74
CA LYS A 99 13.13 7.94 9.79
C LYS A 99 13.24 7.22 11.15
N GLN A 100 14.46 7.06 11.66
CA GLN A 100 14.69 6.44 12.98
C GLN A 100 14.08 7.25 14.13
N ILE A 101 14.22 8.58 14.10
CA ILE A 101 13.60 9.47 15.09
C ILE A 101 12.08 9.35 15.03
N ASN A 102 11.51 9.44 13.82
CA ASN A 102 10.07 9.32 13.63
C ASN A 102 9.52 8.00 14.15
N GLN A 103 10.21 6.88 13.87
CA GLN A 103 9.82 5.56 14.37
C GLN A 103 9.84 5.51 15.91
N LYS A 104 10.85 6.10 16.56
CA LYS A 104 10.91 6.18 18.03
C LYS A 104 9.80 7.06 18.61
N ILE A 105 9.46 8.17 17.95
CA ILE A 105 8.38 9.06 18.37
C ILE A 105 7.04 8.33 18.29
N ILE A 106 6.75 7.67 17.16
CA ILE A 106 5.51 6.90 16.96
C ILE A 106 5.37 5.83 18.04
N TYR A 107 6.43 5.04 18.28
CA TYR A 107 6.41 4.01 19.32
C TYR A 107 6.18 4.59 20.73
N LYS A 108 6.88 5.68 21.08
CA LYS A 108 6.70 6.33 22.39
C LYS A 108 5.30 6.91 22.56
N LYS A 109 4.71 7.47 21.50
CA LYS A 109 3.34 7.99 21.54
C LYS A 109 2.36 6.88 21.92
N VAL A 110 2.41 5.76 21.21
CA VAL A 110 1.53 4.60 21.49
C VAL A 110 1.72 4.11 22.93
N LYS A 111 2.98 3.96 23.37
CA LYS A 111 3.26 3.52 24.74
C LYS A 111 2.72 4.49 25.80
N LEU A 112 2.85 5.80 25.58
CA LEU A 112 2.30 6.82 26.48
C LEU A 112 0.78 6.73 26.53
N GLU A 113 0.10 6.59 25.39
CA GLU A 113 -1.36 6.43 25.33
C GLU A 113 -1.81 5.18 26.13
N GLU A 114 -1.09 4.06 26.02
CA GLU A 114 -1.34 2.86 26.83
C GLU A 114 -1.06 3.08 28.34
N ASP A 115 0.02 3.77 28.68
CA ASP A 115 0.36 4.11 30.07
C ASP A 115 -0.72 4.98 30.71
N TYR A 116 -1.20 6.01 29.99
CA TYR A 116 -2.29 6.88 30.45
C TYR A 116 -3.59 6.10 30.67
N ALA A 117 -3.98 5.23 29.74
CA ALA A 117 -5.18 4.41 29.88
C ALA A 117 -5.11 3.48 31.10
N ARG A 118 -3.94 2.85 31.35
CA ARG A 118 -3.71 2.00 32.54
C ARG A 118 -3.80 2.78 33.84
N ASP A 119 -3.25 3.99 33.89
CA ASP A 119 -3.27 4.81 35.09
C ASP A 119 -4.68 5.35 35.39
N GLU A 120 -5.48 5.62 34.36
CA GLU A 120 -6.88 6.01 34.49
C GLU A 120 -7.74 4.85 35.04
N GLU A 121 -7.53 3.62 34.53
CA GLU A 121 -8.17 2.40 35.05
C GLU A 121 -7.82 2.15 36.52
N LYS A 122 -6.55 2.29 36.90
CA LYS A 122 -6.12 2.16 38.30
C LYS A 122 -6.77 3.18 39.22
N LYS A 123 -6.91 4.44 38.77
CA LYS A 123 -7.59 5.48 39.55
C LYS A 123 -9.05 5.12 39.78
N LEU A 124 -9.76 4.71 38.74
CA LEU A 124 -11.15 4.27 38.84
C LEU A 124 -11.30 3.09 39.82
N PHE A 125 -10.41 2.10 39.73
CA PHE A 125 -10.41 0.97 40.64
C PHE A 125 -10.17 1.39 42.10
N GLN A 126 -9.23 2.31 42.33
CA GLN A 126 -8.96 2.82 43.68
C GLN A 126 -10.15 3.61 44.24
N GLU A 127 -10.84 4.40 43.42
CA GLU A 127 -12.07 5.10 43.80
C GLU A 127 -13.18 4.12 44.20
N LEU A 128 -13.38 3.05 43.44
CA LEU A 128 -14.35 1.99 43.77
C LEU A 128 -14.01 1.31 45.10
N VAL A 129 -12.74 0.96 45.33
CA VAL A 129 -12.28 0.36 46.60
C VAL A 129 -12.54 1.30 47.78
N ASN A 130 -12.25 2.60 47.61
CA ASN A 130 -12.48 3.61 48.64
C ASN A 130 -13.97 3.81 48.96
N VAL A 131 -14.87 3.64 47.99
CA VAL A 131 -16.32 3.65 48.24
C VAL A 131 -16.76 2.38 48.98
N ALA A 132 -16.30 1.21 48.54
CA ALA A 132 -16.68 -0.07 49.13
C ALA A 132 -16.24 -0.25 50.59
N THR A 133 -15.13 0.37 51.00
CA THR A 133 -14.60 0.31 52.37
C THR A 133 -15.21 1.33 53.34
N ARG A 134 -16.10 2.21 52.85
CA ARG A 134 -16.84 3.19 53.68
C ARG A 134 -18.26 2.74 54.06
N ILE A 135 -18.66 1.52 53.66
CA ILE A 135 -19.92 0.85 54.01
C ILE A 135 -19.63 -0.16 55.11
#